data_AF-A0A962WMY7-F1
#
_entry.id   AF-A0A962WMY7-F1
#
_cell.length_a   1.000
_cell.length_b   1.000
_cell.length_c   1.000
_cell.angle_alpha   90.00
_cell.angle_beta   90.00
_cell.angle_gamma   90.00
#
_symmetry.space_group_name_H-M   'P 1'
#
loop_
_entity.id
_entity.type
_entity.pdbx_description
1 polymer ?
#
loop_
_entity_poly.entity_id
_entity_poly.type
_entity_poly.pdbx_seq_one_letter_code
_entity_poly.pdbx_strand_id
1 'polypeptide(L)'
;MSPPAAIPATLDAHSIVDHYDLRFDPADKANGSLYLCTPRGAPAPAAALAALRAAGLWSSEPEKSVPDEQRQAYKDGLEFVAAAAYRAGDDHILLARFDHPKFPSDAARFAAWQALFDADHERLR
;
A
#
# COMPACT_ATOMS: atom_id res chain seq x y z
N MET A 1 -19.99 12.31 10.99
CA MET A 1 -18.71 11.93 10.36
C MET A 1 -17.91 11.16 11.40
N SER A 2 -17.46 9.95 11.07
CA SER A 2 -16.53 9.22 11.93
C SER A 2 -15.19 9.96 11.97
N PRO A 3 -14.45 9.93 13.08
CA PRO A 3 -13.10 10.48 13.12
C PRO A 3 -12.23 9.76 12.07
N PRO A 4 -11.22 10.44 11.50
CA PRO A 4 -10.29 9.79 10.59
C PRO A 4 -9.55 8.66 11.30
N ALA A 5 -9.28 7.58 10.57
CA ALA A 5 -8.57 6.45 11.13
C ALA A 5 -7.16 6.88 11.53
N ALA A 6 -6.73 6.54 12.75
CA ALA A 6 -5.37 6.83 13.17
C ALA A 6 -4.39 5.85 12.49
N ILE A 7 -3.21 6.33 12.13
CA ILE A 7 -2.08 5.46 11.76
C ILE A 7 -1.69 4.64 13.00
N PRO A 8 -1.57 3.31 12.92
CA PRO A 8 -1.13 2.49 14.04
C PRO A 8 0.23 2.94 14.59
N ALA A 9 0.42 2.86 15.90
CA ALA A 9 1.67 3.26 16.55
C ALA A 9 2.88 2.40 16.13
N THR A 10 2.62 1.19 15.61
CA THR A 10 3.63 0.28 15.07
C THR A 10 3.16 -0.22 13.71
N LEU A 11 4.06 -0.17 12.73
CA LEU A 11 3.83 -0.70 11.39
C LEU A 11 4.64 -1.99 11.24
N ASP A 12 3.92 -3.10 11.17
CA ASP A 12 4.43 -4.43 10.85
C ASP A 12 3.40 -5.16 9.97
N ALA A 13 3.70 -6.40 9.56
CA ALA A 13 2.78 -7.16 8.70
C ALA A 13 1.41 -7.38 9.35
N HIS A 14 1.36 -7.64 10.65
CA HIS A 14 0.10 -7.89 11.36
C HIS A 14 -0.72 -6.60 11.45
N SER A 15 -0.13 -5.50 11.92
CA SER A 15 -0.84 -4.23 12.10
C SER A 15 -1.32 -3.65 10.77
N ILE A 16 -0.50 -3.74 9.72
CA ILE A 16 -0.90 -3.27 8.38
C ILE A 16 -2.05 -4.13 7.86
N VAL A 17 -1.92 -5.46 7.91
CA VAL A 17 -2.98 -6.37 7.45
C VAL A 17 -4.22 -6.34 8.35
N ASP A 18 -4.19 -5.83 9.58
CA ASP A 18 -5.40 -5.67 10.41
C ASP A 18 -6.13 -4.35 10.16
N HIS A 19 -5.39 -3.27 9.97
CA HIS A 19 -5.95 -1.92 9.94
C HIS A 19 -6.18 -1.36 8.54
N TYR A 20 -5.64 -2.00 7.50
CA TYR A 20 -5.72 -1.50 6.13
C TYR A 20 -6.30 -2.51 5.14
N ASP A 21 -6.92 -2.00 4.08
CA ASP A 21 -7.24 -2.75 2.87
C ASP A 21 -6.06 -2.62 1.89
N LEU A 22 -5.39 -3.75 1.63
CA LEU A 22 -4.18 -3.83 0.82
C LEU A 22 -4.56 -4.06 -0.64
N ARG A 23 -4.05 -3.21 -1.54
CA ARG A 23 -4.23 -3.33 -2.99
C ARG A 23 -2.90 -3.46 -3.71
N PHE A 24 -2.83 -4.31 -4.72
CA PHE A 24 -1.61 -4.57 -5.50
C PHE A 24 -1.90 -4.72 -6.99
N ASP A 25 -0.85 -4.53 -7.79
CA ASP A 25 -0.86 -4.69 -9.23
C ASP A 25 -0.58 -6.16 -9.58
N PRO A 26 -1.55 -6.92 -10.12
CA PRO A 26 -1.33 -8.32 -10.44
C PRO A 26 -0.48 -8.54 -11.70
N ALA A 27 -0.25 -7.50 -12.52
CA ALA A 27 0.39 -7.62 -13.83
C ALA A 27 1.84 -7.12 -13.86
N ASP A 28 2.21 -6.16 -13.01
CA ASP A 28 3.61 -5.73 -12.86
C ASP A 28 4.30 -6.48 -11.71
N LYS A 29 5.22 -7.37 -12.06
CA LYS A 29 6.01 -8.14 -11.09
C LYS A 29 6.90 -7.28 -10.19
N ALA A 30 7.29 -6.08 -10.64
CA ALA A 30 8.04 -5.14 -9.80
C ALA A 30 7.21 -4.63 -8.61
N ASN A 31 5.88 -4.77 -8.67
CA ASN A 31 4.95 -4.43 -7.60
C ASN A 31 4.56 -5.65 -6.75
N GLY A 32 5.17 -6.82 -6.98
CA GLY A 32 4.72 -8.10 -6.40
C GLY A 32 4.67 -8.17 -4.87
N SER A 33 5.45 -7.32 -4.18
CA SER A 33 5.40 -7.13 -2.72
C SER A 33 5.20 -5.67 -2.31
N LEU A 34 4.63 -4.85 -3.20
CA LEU A 34 4.28 -3.46 -2.94
C LEU A 34 2.77 -3.32 -2.89
N TYR A 35 2.28 -2.63 -1.86
CA TYR A 35 0.85 -2.49 -1.63
C TYR A 35 0.49 -1.03 -1.40
N LEU A 36 -0.56 -0.61 -2.10
CA LEU A 36 -1.25 0.64 -1.86
C LEU A 36 -2.38 0.36 -0.86
N CYS A 37 -2.25 0.92 0.34
CA CYS A 37 -3.10 0.60 1.47
C CYS A 37 -3.96 1.81 1.86
N THR A 38 -5.24 1.58 2.13
CA THR A 38 -6.14 2.56 2.75
C THR A 38 -6.67 1.99 4.05
N PRO A 39 -7.06 2.81 5.04
CA PRO A 39 -7.73 2.29 6.22
C PRO A 39 -8.93 1.42 5.86
N ARG A 40 -9.19 0.41 6.69
CA ARG A 40 -10.29 -0.52 6.45
C ARG A 40 -11.61 0.20 6.25
N GLY A 41 -12.30 -0.13 5.15
CA GLY A 41 -13.59 0.46 4.82
C GLY A 41 -13.52 1.88 4.25
N ALA A 42 -12.32 2.46 4.13
CA ALA A 42 -12.14 3.69 3.36
C ALA A 42 -12.32 3.42 1.85
N PRO A 43 -12.75 4.42 1.07
CA PRO A 43 -12.85 4.29 -0.37
C PRO A 43 -11.51 3.89 -1.02
N ALA A 44 -11.58 3.27 -2.19
CA ALA A 44 -10.38 2.97 -2.96
C ALA A 44 -9.61 4.26 -3.31
N PRO A 45 -8.26 4.24 -3.29
CA PRO A 45 -7.44 5.42 -3.49
C PRO A 45 -7.29 5.75 -4.98
N ALA A 46 -8.41 6.06 -5.65
CA ALA A 46 -8.49 6.20 -7.11
C ALA A 46 -7.51 7.23 -7.68
N ALA A 47 -7.34 8.38 -7.00
CA ALA A 47 -6.40 9.42 -7.43
C ALA A 47 -4.94 8.93 -7.37
N ALA A 48 -4.57 8.21 -6.31
CA ALA A 48 -3.22 7.67 -6.14
C ALA A 48 -2.92 6.55 -7.16
N LEU A 49 -3.89 5.67 -7.43
CA LEU A 49 -3.78 4.67 -8.50
C LEU A 49 -3.62 5.33 -9.87
N ALA A 50 -4.38 6.39 -10.16
CA ALA A 50 -4.26 7.14 -11.40
C ALA A 50 -2.87 7.78 -11.54
N ALA A 51 -2.33 8.36 -10.47
CA ALA A 51 -0.98 8.93 -10.46
C ALA A 51 0.11 7.88 -10.72
N LEU A 52 0.03 6.72 -10.05
CA LEU A 52 0.97 5.62 -10.26
C LEU A 52 0.91 5.09 -11.71
N ARG A 53 -0.29 4.95 -12.28
CA ARG A 53 -0.48 4.54 -13.69
C ARG A 53 0.09 5.58 -14.66
N ALA A 54 -0.17 6.86 -14.43
CA ALA A 54 0.35 7.95 -15.26
C ALA A 54 1.90 8.01 -15.25
N ALA A 55 2.52 7.63 -14.12
CA ALA A 55 3.97 7.54 -13.98
C ALA A 55 4.58 6.22 -14.51
N GLY A 56 3.77 5.28 -15.02
CA GLY A 56 4.25 3.96 -15.44
C GLY A 56 4.73 3.08 -14.27
N LEU A 57 4.27 3.40 -13.06
CA LEU A 57 4.59 2.68 -11.81
C LEU A 57 3.53 1.64 -11.43
N TRP A 58 2.43 1.59 -12.18
CA TRP A 58 1.36 0.61 -12.09
C TRP A 58 0.82 0.34 -13.49
N SER A 59 0.45 -0.91 -13.75
CA SER A 59 -0.10 -1.36 -15.03
C SER A 59 -1.50 -0.80 -15.32
N SER A 60 -1.97 -0.96 -16.56
CA SER A 60 -3.37 -0.63 -16.89
C SER A 60 -4.38 -1.61 -16.32
N GLU A 61 -3.94 -2.73 -15.75
CA GLU A 61 -4.83 -3.77 -15.24
C GLU A 61 -5.54 -3.32 -13.95
N PRO A 62 -6.75 -3.85 -13.68
CA PRO A 62 -7.44 -3.64 -12.41
C PRO A 62 -6.58 -4.11 -11.24
N GLU A 63 -6.56 -3.31 -10.16
CA GLU A 63 -5.95 -3.72 -8.91
C GLU A 63 -6.65 -4.94 -8.31
N LYS A 64 -5.90 -5.76 -7.57
CA LYS A 64 -6.47 -6.77 -6.69
C LYS A 64 -6.35 -6.34 -5.25
N SER A 65 -7.29 -6.80 -4.43
CA SER A 65 -7.24 -6.61 -2.99
C SER A 65 -7.02 -7.95 -2.28
N VAL A 66 -6.45 -7.89 -1.09
CA VAL A 66 -6.37 -9.05 -0.19
C VAL A 66 -7.74 -9.24 0.46
N PRO A 67 -8.46 -10.34 0.17
CA PRO A 67 -9.78 -10.56 0.74
C PRO A 67 -9.67 -10.99 2.21
N ASP A 68 -10.74 -10.79 2.98
CA ASP A 68 -10.73 -10.96 4.43
C ASP A 68 -10.34 -12.40 4.85
N GLU A 69 -10.78 -13.41 4.10
CA GLU A 69 -10.44 -14.81 4.33
C GLU A 69 -8.96 -15.16 4.11
N GLN A 70 -8.20 -14.32 3.40
CA GLN A 70 -6.77 -14.53 3.12
C GLN A 70 -5.84 -13.73 4.05
N ARG A 71 -6.38 -12.82 4.88
CA ARG A 71 -5.57 -11.93 5.72
C ARG A 71 -4.60 -12.69 6.62
N GLN A 72 -5.02 -13.78 7.24
CA GLN A 72 -4.13 -14.55 8.11
C GLN A 72 -2.94 -15.13 7.34
N ALA A 73 -3.17 -15.68 6.15
CA ALA A 73 -2.09 -16.20 5.31
C ALA A 73 -1.10 -15.10 4.89
N TYR A 74 -1.57 -13.86 4.70
CA TYR A 74 -0.71 -12.71 4.41
C TYR A 74 0.13 -12.31 5.62
N LYS A 75 -0.46 -12.30 6.83
CA LYS A 75 0.30 -12.04 8.07
C LYS A 75 1.42 -13.05 8.28
N ASP A 76 1.12 -14.33 8.05
CA ASP A 76 2.07 -15.42 8.26
C ASP A 76 3.14 -15.49 7.15
N GLY A 77 2.84 -14.98 5.95
CA GLY A 77 3.67 -15.14 4.76
C GLY A 77 4.49 -13.92 4.34
N LEU A 78 4.11 -12.71 4.78
CA LEU A 78 4.79 -11.47 4.40
C LEU A 78 5.86 -11.08 5.43
N GLU A 79 7.07 -10.81 4.96
CA GLU A 79 8.10 -10.16 5.76
C GLU A 79 7.97 -8.64 5.61
N PHE A 80 7.76 -7.93 6.72
CA PHE A 80 7.70 -6.47 6.68
C PHE A 80 9.08 -5.87 6.39
N VAL A 81 9.15 -4.95 5.41
CA VAL A 81 10.39 -4.26 5.04
C VAL A 81 10.31 -2.77 5.33
N ALA A 82 9.28 -2.09 4.82
CA ALA A 82 9.13 -0.64 5.01
C ALA A 82 7.67 -0.20 4.78
N ALA A 83 7.32 0.95 5.33
CA ALA A 83 6.07 1.63 5.01
C ALA A 83 6.24 3.15 5.08
N ALA A 84 5.40 3.87 4.34
CA ALA A 84 5.33 5.33 4.37
C ALA A 84 3.88 5.79 4.24
N ALA A 85 3.40 6.58 5.20
CA ALA A 85 2.06 7.14 5.18
C ALA A 85 2.05 8.56 4.61
N TYR A 86 0.98 8.90 3.91
CA TYR A 86 0.78 10.19 3.24
C TYR A 86 -0.63 10.69 3.50
N ARG A 87 -0.77 12.00 3.70
CA ARG A 87 -2.08 12.64 3.87
C ARG A 87 -2.88 12.54 2.58
N ALA A 88 -4.15 12.15 2.70
CA ALA A 88 -5.09 12.05 1.59
C ALA A 88 -6.47 12.57 2.03
N GLY A 89 -6.68 13.88 1.91
CA GLY A 89 -7.87 14.55 2.46
C GLY A 89 -7.86 14.50 3.99
N ASP A 90 -8.98 14.08 4.58
CA ASP A 90 -9.11 13.87 6.02
C ASP A 90 -8.48 12.55 6.49
N ASP A 91 -8.09 11.67 5.57
CA ASP A 91 -7.55 10.34 5.87
C ASP A 91 -6.07 10.21 5.42
N HIS A 92 -5.55 8.99 5.33
CA HIS A 92 -4.22 8.70 4.81
C HIS A 92 -4.19 7.53 3.85
N ILE A 93 -3.15 7.52 3.02
CA ILE A 93 -2.73 6.38 2.21
C ILE A 93 -1.43 5.87 2.78
N LEU A 94 -1.27 4.55 2.87
CA LEU A 94 -0.04 3.90 3.30
C LEU A 94 0.56 3.14 2.11
N LEU A 95 1.80 3.45 1.76
CA LEU A 95 2.61 2.63 0.87
C LEU A 95 3.30 1.59 1.72
N ALA A 96 3.05 0.31 1.48
CA ALA A 96 3.68 -0.77 2.22
C ALA A 96 4.56 -1.60 1.29
N ARG A 97 5.75 -1.92 1.78
CA ARG A 97 6.73 -2.80 1.15
C ARG A 97 6.95 -4.00 2.06
N PHE A 98 6.66 -5.17 1.52
CA PHE A 98 6.98 -6.45 2.12
C PHE A 98 8.04 -7.17 1.30
N ASP A 99 8.43 -8.35 1.75
CA ASP A 99 9.13 -9.34 0.96
C ASP A 99 8.41 -10.70 1.03
N HIS A 100 8.59 -11.51 -0.01
CA HIS A 100 8.04 -12.85 -0.10
C HIS A 100 8.88 -13.71 -1.05
N PRO A 101 9.20 -14.98 -0.71
CA PRO A 101 10.08 -15.82 -1.53
C PRO A 101 9.66 -16.00 -3.00
N LYS A 102 8.35 -15.99 -3.29
CA LYS A 102 7.83 -16.11 -4.68
C LYS A 102 7.72 -14.76 -5.40
N PHE A 103 7.66 -13.67 -4.66
CA PHE A 103 7.40 -12.33 -5.18
C PHE A 103 8.36 -11.36 -4.49
N PRO A 104 9.65 -11.40 -4.84
CA PRO A 104 10.66 -10.62 -4.12
C PRO A 104 10.37 -9.14 -4.21
N SER A 105 10.71 -8.43 -3.14
CA SER A 105 10.55 -6.99 -3.03
C SER A 105 11.50 -6.21 -3.97
N ASP A 106 11.01 -5.14 -4.59
CA ASP A 106 11.83 -4.22 -5.39
C ASP A 106 12.01 -2.88 -4.66
N ALA A 107 13.22 -2.65 -4.16
CA ALA A 107 13.57 -1.42 -3.45
C ALA A 107 13.53 -0.18 -4.33
N ALA A 108 13.95 -0.29 -5.60
CA ALA A 108 13.99 0.83 -6.53
C ALA A 108 12.57 1.23 -6.95
N ARG A 109 11.69 0.23 -7.16
CA ARG A 109 10.27 0.49 -7.43
C ARG A 109 9.59 1.18 -6.25
N PHE A 110 9.85 0.71 -5.03
CA PHE A 110 9.29 1.36 -3.83
C PHE A 110 9.79 2.80 -3.67
N ALA A 111 11.08 3.06 -3.89
CA ALA A 111 11.63 4.41 -3.86
C ALA A 111 10.99 5.31 -4.92
N ALA A 112 10.69 4.79 -6.12
CA ALA A 112 9.99 5.54 -7.16
C ALA A 112 8.54 5.89 -6.76
N TRP A 113 7.83 4.97 -6.09
CA TRP A 113 6.52 5.28 -5.51
C TRP A 113 6.63 6.38 -4.45
N GLN A 114 7.59 6.28 -3.53
CA GLN A 114 7.81 7.30 -2.51
C GLN A 114 8.12 8.67 -3.12
N ALA A 115 9.00 8.72 -4.12
CA ALA A 115 9.35 9.97 -4.79
C ALA A 115 8.13 10.62 -5.49
N LEU A 116 7.26 9.81 -6.10
CA LEU A 116 6.00 10.32 -6.67
C LEU A 116 5.09 10.93 -5.61
N PHE A 117 4.92 10.25 -4.47
CA PHE A 117 4.03 10.73 -3.41
C PHE A 117 4.61 11.92 -2.65
N ASP A 118 5.92 11.93 -2.39
CA ASP A 118 6.62 13.05 -1.76
C ASP A 118 6.50 14.36 -2.56
N ALA A 119 6.31 14.29 -3.88
CA ALA A 119 6.14 15.46 -4.72
C ALA A 119 4.80 16.18 -4.51
N ASP A 120 3.75 15.44 -4.16
CA ASP A 120 2.36 15.93 -4.19
C ASP A 120 1.61 15.76 -2.86
N HIS A 121 2.18 15.05 -1.88
CA HIS A 121 1.52 14.72 -0.62
C HIS A 121 2.41 14.99 0.60
N GLU A 122 1.79 15.40 1.69
CA GLU A 122 2.46 15.50 2.99
C GLU A 122 2.72 14.08 3.55
N ARG A 123 3.98 13.75 3.82
CA ARG A 123 4.35 12.52 4.52
C ARG A 123 3.98 12.61 6.00
N LEU A 124 3.21 11.64 6.47
CA LEU A 124 2.72 11.53 7.85
C LEU A 124 3.56 10.50 8.61
N ARG A 125 4.64 10.97 9.25
CA ARG A 125 5.54 10.21 10.16
C ARG A 125 5.88 8.76 9.77
#